data_AF-A0A523ZKC6-F1
#
_entry.id   AF-A0A523ZKC6-F1
#
_cell.length_a   1.000
_cell.length_b   1.000
_cell.length_c   1.000
_cell.angle_alpha   90.00
_cell.angle_beta   90.00
_cell.angle_gamma   90.00
#
_symmetry.space_group_name_H-M   'P 1'
#
loop_
_entity.id
_entity.type
_entity.pdbx_description
1 polymer ?
#
loop_
_entity_poly.entity_id
_entity_poly.type
_entity_poly.pdbx_seq_one_letter_code
_entity_poly.pdbx_strand_id
1 'polypeptide(L)'
;HIEKMMEALSKPAGKRISLPRGLVFHVGYNTCLVTKGAIDTCPFPPLEGGYKLNVPGDTDYPGWRVKARIIRPGGKAEGFGACLDLDEAGSDLVVRGRKAGDRFQPLGMGEPKKLQDFMVDAKIPRSWRERVPLVCSPEGIIWVVGWRIAERVRVTDSTKQVLRLEFERL
;
A
#
# COMPACT_ATOMS: atom_id res chain seq x y z
N HIS A 1 0.11 8.89 -32.34
CA HIS A 1 0.04 7.86 -31.27
C HIS A 1 1.08 8.07 -30.17
N ILE A 2 2.33 8.37 -30.51
CA ILE A 2 3.39 8.70 -29.54
C ILE A 2 2.96 9.86 -28.63
N GLU A 3 2.39 10.94 -29.17
CA GLU A 3 1.88 12.06 -28.37
C GLU A 3 0.83 11.64 -27.32
N LYS A 4 -0.13 10.78 -27.68
CA LYS A 4 -1.12 10.24 -26.73
C LYS A 4 -0.48 9.38 -25.63
N MET A 5 0.63 8.71 -25.92
CA MET A 5 1.39 7.93 -24.92
C MET A 5 2.17 8.87 -23.99
N MET A 6 2.84 9.89 -24.54
CA MET A 6 3.53 10.93 -23.78
C MET A 6 2.57 11.69 -22.85
N GLU A 7 1.36 12.01 -23.34
CA GLU A 7 0.31 12.63 -22.54
C GLU A 7 -0.25 11.68 -21.46
N ALA A 8 -0.07 10.37 -21.59
CA ALA A 8 -0.43 9.42 -20.53
C ALA A 8 0.64 9.29 -19.45
N LEU A 9 1.92 9.55 -19.77
CA LEU A 9 3.01 9.53 -18.79
C LEU A 9 2.83 10.58 -17.70
N SER A 10 2.16 11.68 -18.00
CA SER A 10 1.80 12.71 -17.03
C SER A 10 0.55 12.36 -16.20
N LYS A 11 -0.06 11.20 -16.42
CA LYS A 11 -1.29 10.75 -15.75
C LYS A 11 -0.96 9.71 -14.66
N PRO A 12 -1.85 9.52 -13.65
CA PRO A 12 -1.59 8.59 -12.56
C PRO A 12 -1.40 7.14 -13.05
N ALA A 13 -0.59 6.39 -12.32
CA ALA A 13 -0.38 4.97 -12.53
C ALA A 13 -1.72 4.20 -12.57
N GLY A 14 -1.76 3.07 -13.26
CA GLY A 14 -2.94 2.23 -13.50
C GLY A 14 -3.83 2.64 -14.68
N LYS A 15 -3.51 3.74 -15.38
CA LYS A 15 -4.22 4.14 -16.61
C LYS A 15 -3.83 3.27 -17.80
N ARG A 16 -4.81 3.00 -18.68
CA ARG A 16 -4.64 2.23 -19.92
C ARG A 16 -5.04 3.07 -21.12
N ILE A 17 -4.29 2.96 -22.21
CA ILE A 17 -4.64 3.55 -23.51
C ILE A 17 -4.66 2.44 -24.56
N SER A 18 -5.78 2.32 -25.27
CA SER A 18 -5.87 1.47 -26.45
C SER A 18 -5.14 2.11 -27.63
N LEU A 19 -4.29 1.34 -28.28
CA LEU A 19 -3.52 1.70 -29.47
C LEU A 19 -3.95 0.82 -30.67
N PRO A 20 -3.67 1.23 -31.91
CA PRO A 20 -3.99 0.43 -33.09
C PRO A 20 -3.39 -0.97 -33.02
N ARG A 21 -3.97 -1.91 -33.79
CA ARG A 21 -3.54 -3.31 -33.87
C ARG A 21 -3.66 -4.10 -32.56
N GLY A 22 -4.58 -3.69 -31.68
CA GLY A 22 -4.88 -4.38 -30.42
C GLY A 22 -3.82 -4.20 -29.34
N LEU A 23 -3.00 -3.16 -29.46
CA LEU A 23 -1.99 -2.83 -28.46
C LEU A 23 -2.61 -2.02 -27.31
N VAL A 24 -2.09 -2.20 -26.10
CA VAL A 24 -2.49 -1.45 -24.91
C VAL A 24 -1.24 -0.86 -24.28
N PHE A 25 -1.26 0.44 -24.01
CA PHE A 25 -0.25 1.12 -23.23
C PHE A 25 -0.70 1.24 -21.78
N HIS A 26 0.12 0.76 -20.86
CA HIS A 26 -0.11 0.80 -19.43
C HIS A 26 0.89 1.73 -18.76
N VAL A 27 0.38 2.62 -17.92
CA VAL A 27 1.20 3.48 -17.05
C VAL A 27 1.28 2.80 -15.68
N GLY A 28 2.45 2.32 -15.29
CA GLY A 28 2.77 1.87 -13.94
C GLY A 28 3.29 3.02 -13.08
N TYR A 29 3.69 2.75 -11.84
CA TYR A 29 4.24 3.78 -10.95
C TYR A 29 5.61 4.30 -11.43
N ASN A 30 6.51 3.39 -11.81
CA ASN A 30 7.86 3.69 -12.30
C ASN A 30 8.17 3.06 -13.68
N THR A 31 7.20 2.38 -14.28
CA THR A 31 7.39 1.65 -15.54
C THR A 31 6.21 1.88 -16.46
N CYS A 32 6.44 1.81 -17.76
CA CYS A 32 5.37 1.82 -18.76
C CYS A 32 5.51 0.59 -19.65
N LEU A 33 4.38 -0.02 -19.99
CA LEU A 33 4.35 -1.27 -20.75
C LEU A 33 3.46 -1.09 -21.98
N VAL A 34 3.95 -1.50 -23.15
CA VAL A 34 3.14 -1.67 -24.36
C VAL A 34 2.97 -3.16 -24.59
N THR A 35 1.73 -3.63 -24.63
CA THR A 35 1.42 -5.06 -24.67
C THR A 35 0.37 -5.33 -25.75
N LYS A 36 0.36 -6.54 -26.31
CA LYS A 36 -0.74 -7.01 -27.16
C LYS A 36 -1.64 -7.88 -26.28
N GLY A 37 -2.75 -7.33 -25.80
CA GLY A 37 -3.65 -7.96 -24.82
C GLY A 37 -3.65 -7.29 -23.45
N ALA A 38 -4.63 -7.65 -22.61
CA ALA A 38 -4.79 -7.09 -21.27
C ALA A 38 -3.78 -7.72 -20.30
N ILE A 39 -2.67 -7.03 -20.03
CA ILE A 39 -1.76 -7.43 -18.95
C ILE A 39 -2.26 -6.81 -17.65
N ASP A 40 -2.25 -7.60 -16.59
CA ASP A 40 -2.46 -7.10 -15.25
C ASP A 40 -1.21 -6.36 -14.78
N THR A 41 -1.37 -5.05 -14.56
CA THR A 41 -0.29 -4.16 -14.15
C THR A 41 -0.41 -3.74 -12.69
N CYS A 42 -1.24 -4.43 -11.91
CA CYS A 42 -1.30 -4.20 -10.48
C CYS A 42 0.01 -4.65 -9.82
N PRO A 43 0.74 -3.74 -9.14
CA PRO A 43 2.02 -4.08 -8.54
C PRO A 43 1.87 -4.93 -7.27
N PHE A 44 0.66 -5.02 -6.72
CA PHE A 44 0.36 -5.78 -5.51
C PHE A 44 -0.22 -7.14 -5.90
N PRO A 45 0.40 -8.29 -5.59
CA PRO A 45 -0.24 -9.61 -5.71
C PRO A 45 -1.65 -9.69 -5.12
N PRO A 46 -2.51 -10.60 -5.62
CA PRO A 46 -3.83 -10.83 -5.02
C PRO A 46 -3.70 -11.17 -3.53
N LEU A 47 -4.66 -10.71 -2.72
CA LEU A 47 -4.68 -10.95 -1.29
C LEU A 47 -5.94 -11.74 -0.91
N GLU A 48 -5.77 -12.96 -0.43
CA GLU A 48 -6.88 -13.87 -0.11
C GLU A 48 -7.07 -13.98 1.41
N GLY A 49 -7.97 -13.17 1.96
CA GLY A 49 -8.31 -13.21 3.39
C GLY A 49 -7.42 -12.31 4.26
N GLY A 50 -7.12 -12.79 5.47
CA GLY A 50 -6.36 -12.05 6.48
C GLY A 50 -5.24 -12.90 7.09
N TYR A 51 -4.05 -12.33 7.19
CA TYR A 51 -2.85 -13.02 7.64
C TYR A 51 -2.27 -12.32 8.88
N LYS A 52 -2.09 -13.07 9.97
CA LYS A 52 -1.45 -12.55 11.18
C LYS A 52 0.05 -12.38 10.95
N LEU A 53 0.60 -11.23 11.33
CA LEU A 53 2.02 -10.95 11.24
C LEU A 53 2.76 -11.48 12.46
N ASN A 54 3.97 -12.00 12.23
CA ASN A 54 4.95 -12.28 13.25
C ASN A 54 5.65 -10.97 13.60
N VAL A 55 5.49 -10.48 14.83
CA VAL A 55 6.10 -9.22 15.29
C VAL A 55 6.89 -9.49 16.59
N PRO A 56 8.23 -9.40 16.56
CA PRO A 56 9.09 -9.31 15.37
C PRO A 56 9.14 -10.65 14.60
N GLY A 57 9.49 -10.60 13.33
CA GLY A 57 9.65 -11.81 12.52
C GLY A 57 9.33 -11.58 11.05
N ASP A 58 9.37 -12.67 10.28
CA ASP A 58 8.97 -12.69 8.88
C ASP A 58 7.66 -13.45 8.75
N THR A 59 6.79 -12.99 7.88
CA THR A 59 5.51 -13.64 7.56
C THR A 59 5.35 -13.72 6.06
N ASP A 60 5.20 -14.94 5.57
CA ASP A 60 4.93 -15.21 4.16
C ASP A 60 3.44 -15.46 3.96
N TYR A 61 2.89 -14.88 2.90
CA TYR A 61 1.57 -15.18 2.37
C TYR A 61 1.59 -15.02 0.84
N PRO A 62 0.59 -15.52 0.08
CA PRO A 62 0.66 -15.57 -1.37
C PRO A 62 1.11 -14.25 -2.03
N GLY A 63 2.28 -14.30 -2.67
CA GLY A 63 2.91 -13.18 -3.37
C GLY A 63 3.71 -12.19 -2.51
N TRP A 64 3.73 -12.34 -1.19
CA TRP A 64 4.39 -11.41 -0.28
C TRP A 64 5.19 -12.09 0.82
N ARG A 65 6.30 -11.45 1.16
CA ARG A 65 7.01 -11.59 2.43
C ARG A 65 6.93 -10.27 3.17
N VAL A 66 6.44 -10.29 4.40
CA VAL A 66 6.42 -9.12 5.28
C VAL A 66 7.47 -9.29 6.36
N LYS A 67 8.43 -8.37 6.41
CA LYS A 67 9.45 -8.31 7.46
C LYS A 67 9.01 -7.31 8.52
N ALA A 68 8.86 -7.78 9.75
CA ALA A 68 8.63 -6.94 10.92
C ALA A 68 9.89 -6.90 11.78
N ARG A 69 10.42 -5.70 12.02
CA ARG A 69 11.61 -5.47 12.84
C ARG A 69 11.34 -4.38 13.86
N ILE A 70 11.84 -4.58 15.08
CA ILE A 70 11.82 -3.57 16.12
C ILE A 70 13.17 -2.87 16.10
N ILE A 71 13.15 -1.56 15.86
CA ILE A 71 14.36 -0.73 15.75
C ILE A 71 14.27 0.48 16.68
N ARG A 72 15.40 1.17 16.89
CA ARG A 72 15.38 2.49 17.54
C ARG A 72 14.87 3.56 16.57
N PRO A 73 14.26 4.65 17.07
CA PRO A 73 13.89 5.80 16.25
C PRO A 73 15.08 6.33 15.42
N GLY A 74 14.79 6.88 14.25
CA GLY A 74 15.79 7.47 13.34
C GLY A 74 16.06 6.67 12.05
N GLY A 75 15.52 5.45 11.93
CA GLY A 75 15.56 4.69 10.68
C GLY A 75 14.48 5.14 9.68
N LYS A 76 14.84 5.27 8.40
CA LYS A 76 13.88 5.40 7.30
C LYS A 76 13.49 4.03 6.76
N ALA A 77 12.24 3.89 6.32
CA ALA A 77 11.79 2.75 5.54
C ALA A 77 11.87 3.10 4.04
N GLU A 78 12.19 2.11 3.20
CA GLU A 78 12.27 2.27 1.74
C GLU A 78 11.24 1.37 1.04
N GLY A 79 10.88 1.70 -0.20
CA GLY A 79 9.94 0.91 -1.01
C GLY A 79 8.55 0.80 -0.37
N PHE A 80 8.01 -0.41 -0.28
CA PHE A 80 6.77 -0.70 0.47
C PHE A 80 7.09 -0.90 1.95
N GLY A 81 7.72 0.10 2.57
CA GLY A 81 8.11 0.10 3.97
C GLY A 81 7.42 1.22 4.75
N ALA A 82 7.19 0.99 6.04
CA ALA A 82 6.72 2.02 6.97
C ALA A 82 7.34 1.84 8.37
N CYS A 83 7.56 2.97 9.03
CA CYS A 83 7.95 3.05 10.43
C CYS A 83 6.73 3.50 11.25
N LEU A 84 6.43 2.74 12.29
CA LEU A 84 5.27 2.93 13.17
C LEU A 84 5.77 2.99 14.61
N ASP A 85 5.13 3.78 15.47
CA ASP A 85 5.35 3.66 16.91
C ASP A 85 4.91 2.25 17.36
N LEU A 86 5.82 1.49 17.99
CA LEU A 86 5.55 0.12 18.40
C LEU A 86 4.50 0.06 19.52
N ASP A 87 4.53 1.01 20.45
CA ASP A 87 3.64 1.01 21.62
C ASP A 87 2.19 1.26 21.18
N GLU A 88 2.00 2.12 20.18
CA GLU A 88 0.69 2.44 19.60
C GLU A 88 0.20 1.39 18.57
N ALA A 89 1.13 0.77 17.83
CA ALA A 89 0.78 -0.26 16.85
C ALA A 89 0.42 -1.60 17.52
N GLY A 90 1.17 -1.97 18.57
CA GLY A 90 1.13 -3.29 19.17
C GLY A 90 1.73 -4.39 18.28
N SER A 91 1.64 -5.64 18.75
CA SER A 91 2.17 -6.83 18.07
C SER A 91 1.10 -7.74 17.46
N ASP A 92 -0.18 -7.57 17.82
CA ASP A 92 -1.30 -8.34 17.24
C ASP A 92 -1.76 -7.71 15.93
N LEU A 93 -0.93 -7.84 14.89
CA LEU A 93 -1.17 -7.23 13.60
C LEU A 93 -1.69 -8.24 12.58
N VAL A 94 -2.61 -7.78 11.74
CA VAL A 94 -3.16 -8.56 10.61
C VAL A 94 -3.02 -7.76 9.33
N VAL A 95 -2.55 -8.43 8.27
CA VAL A 95 -2.64 -7.93 6.90
C VAL A 95 -3.92 -8.46 6.27
N ARG A 96 -4.74 -7.57 5.72
CA ARG A 96 -5.98 -7.95 5.01
C ARG A 96 -6.30 -7.01 3.86
N GLY A 97 -7.23 -7.43 3.01
CA GLY A 97 -7.84 -6.58 2.01
C GLY A 97 -8.82 -5.58 2.66
N ARG A 98 -9.28 -4.63 1.86
CA ARG A 98 -10.31 -3.67 2.27
C ARG A 98 -11.65 -4.36 2.56
N LYS A 99 -12.39 -3.82 3.51
CA LYS A 99 -13.78 -4.19 3.83
C LYS A 99 -14.69 -2.99 3.63
N ALA A 100 -15.95 -3.26 3.27
CA ALA A 100 -16.96 -2.21 3.16
C ALA A 100 -17.10 -1.50 4.51
N GLY A 101 -17.15 -0.17 4.49
CA GLY A 101 -17.24 0.64 5.70
C GLY A 101 -15.92 0.91 6.42
N ASP A 102 -14.78 0.39 5.94
CA ASP A 102 -13.46 0.69 6.52
C ASP A 102 -13.22 2.20 6.65
N ARG A 103 -12.68 2.60 7.81
CA ARG A 103 -12.27 3.96 8.12
C ARG A 103 -10.93 3.98 8.83
N PHE A 104 -10.20 5.06 8.66
CA PHE A 104 -8.99 5.37 9.43
C PHE A 104 -8.72 6.87 9.39
N GLN A 105 -7.89 7.35 10.31
CA GLN A 105 -7.38 8.72 10.29
C GLN A 105 -5.98 8.71 9.70
N PRO A 106 -5.78 9.14 8.45
CA PRO A 106 -4.46 9.14 7.83
C PRO A 106 -3.55 10.18 8.47
N LEU A 107 -2.25 9.89 8.53
CA LEU A 107 -1.23 10.81 9.05
C LEU A 107 -1.36 12.24 8.45
N GLY A 108 -1.32 13.26 9.30
CA GLY A 108 -1.47 14.67 8.97
C GLY A 108 -2.91 15.11 8.68
N MET A 109 -3.91 14.28 8.98
CA MET A 109 -5.33 14.66 8.88
C MET A 109 -5.95 14.71 10.28
N GLY A 110 -6.75 15.74 10.55
CA GLY A 110 -7.37 15.95 11.87
C GLY A 110 -8.51 14.98 12.19
N GLU A 111 -9.18 14.42 11.17
CA GLU A 111 -10.39 13.61 11.36
C GLU A 111 -10.33 12.26 10.60
N PRO A 112 -10.97 11.20 11.12
CA PRO A 112 -11.09 9.92 10.42
C PRO A 112 -11.92 10.03 9.14
N LYS A 113 -11.46 9.38 8.07
CA LYS A 113 -12.17 9.30 6.79
C LYS A 113 -12.45 7.87 6.36
N LYS A 114 -13.40 7.70 5.43
CA LYS A 114 -13.62 6.39 4.79
C LYS A 114 -12.39 6.01 3.97
N LEU A 115 -12.01 4.74 4.06
CA LEU A 115 -10.89 4.20 3.27
C LEU A 115 -11.14 4.38 1.77
N GLN A 116 -12.37 4.20 1.31
CA GLN A 116 -12.73 4.42 -0.09
C GLN A 116 -12.43 5.84 -0.55
N ASP A 117 -12.81 6.84 0.23
CA ASP A 117 -12.56 8.26 -0.08
C ASP A 117 -11.05 8.53 -0.07
N PHE A 118 -10.32 7.95 0.89
CA PHE A 118 -8.86 8.02 0.91
C PHE A 118 -8.23 7.46 -0.37
N MET A 119 -8.64 6.26 -0.80
CA MET A 119 -8.12 5.62 -2.00
C MET A 119 -8.45 6.40 -3.28
N VAL A 120 -9.58 7.11 -3.31
CA VAL A 120 -9.95 8.02 -4.42
C VAL A 120 -9.03 9.23 -4.43
N ASP A 121 -8.87 9.91 -3.30
CA ASP A 121 -8.06 11.14 -3.19
C ASP A 121 -6.57 10.86 -3.44
N ALA A 122 -6.09 9.71 -2.96
CA ALA A 122 -4.74 9.21 -3.23
C ALA A 122 -4.56 8.70 -4.68
N LYS A 123 -5.60 8.83 -5.52
CA LYS A 123 -5.64 8.43 -6.94
C LYS A 123 -5.26 6.97 -7.17
N ILE A 124 -5.59 6.10 -6.21
CA ILE A 124 -5.36 4.66 -6.32
C ILE A 124 -6.27 4.10 -7.43
N PRO A 125 -5.73 3.41 -8.44
CA PRO A 125 -6.51 2.82 -9.52
C PRO A 125 -7.57 1.87 -9.01
N ARG A 126 -8.79 1.95 -9.54
CA ARG A 126 -9.91 1.10 -9.10
C ARG A 126 -9.56 -0.40 -9.14
N SER A 127 -8.84 -0.83 -10.16
CA SER A 127 -8.38 -2.22 -10.32
C SER A 127 -7.36 -2.66 -9.27
N TRP A 128 -6.68 -1.72 -8.61
CA TRP A 128 -5.68 -2.02 -7.58
C TRP A 128 -6.28 -2.02 -6.18
N ARG A 129 -7.37 -1.27 -5.95
CA ARG A 129 -7.92 -1.04 -4.59
C ARG A 129 -8.27 -2.31 -3.82
N GLU A 130 -8.71 -3.36 -4.51
CA GLU A 130 -8.99 -4.66 -3.86
C GLU A 130 -7.72 -5.41 -3.42
N ARG A 131 -6.58 -5.07 -4.01
CA ARG A 131 -5.29 -5.76 -3.80
C ARG A 131 -4.32 -4.96 -2.97
N VAL A 132 -4.63 -3.71 -2.64
CA VAL A 132 -3.82 -2.90 -1.73
C VAL A 132 -3.89 -3.55 -0.33
N PRO A 133 -2.75 -4.02 0.21
CA PRO A 133 -2.75 -4.58 1.55
C PRO A 133 -3.00 -3.49 2.59
N LEU A 134 -3.77 -3.84 3.62
CA LEU A 134 -3.97 -3.01 4.81
C LEU A 134 -3.36 -3.72 6.00
N VAL A 135 -2.51 -3.03 6.75
CA VAL A 135 -2.09 -3.50 8.07
C VAL A 135 -3.06 -2.95 9.10
N CYS A 136 -3.59 -3.84 9.93
CA CYS A 136 -4.56 -3.53 10.97
C CYS A 136 -4.04 -4.02 12.32
N SER A 137 -4.25 -3.23 13.37
CA SER A 137 -4.23 -3.70 14.75
C SER A 137 -5.67 -3.93 15.25
N PRO A 138 -5.89 -4.39 16.50
CA PRO A 138 -7.24 -4.56 17.05
C PRO A 138 -8.09 -3.27 17.03
N GLU A 139 -7.44 -2.10 17.08
CA GLU A 139 -8.08 -0.78 17.03
C GLU A 139 -8.43 -0.31 15.60
N GLY A 140 -7.99 -1.05 14.57
CA GLY A 140 -8.31 -0.77 13.17
C GLY A 140 -7.10 -0.59 12.27
N ILE A 141 -7.31 0.02 11.10
CA ILE A 141 -6.28 0.19 10.07
C ILE A 141 -5.19 1.13 10.58
N ILE A 142 -3.95 0.65 10.54
CA ILE A 142 -2.76 1.44 10.89
C ILE A 142 -1.92 1.82 9.68
N TRP A 143 -2.08 1.13 8.56
CA TRP A 143 -1.33 1.43 7.35
C TRP A 143 -2.03 0.95 6.08
N VAL A 144 -2.17 1.86 5.11
CA VAL A 144 -2.48 1.53 3.72
C VAL A 144 -1.15 1.38 2.98
N VAL A 145 -0.75 0.13 2.67
CA VAL A 145 0.60 -0.20 2.22
C VAL A 145 0.93 0.47 0.90
N GLY A 146 2.05 1.21 0.87
CA GLY A 146 2.46 2.04 -0.28
C GLY A 146 1.87 3.45 -0.29
N TRP A 147 1.03 3.79 0.69
CA TRP A 147 0.47 5.14 0.83
C TRP A 147 0.74 5.76 2.20
N ARG A 148 -0.18 5.60 3.17
CA ARG A 148 -0.16 6.42 4.39
C ARG A 148 -0.49 5.58 5.62
N ILE A 149 0.26 5.83 6.69
CA ILE A 149 -0.02 5.27 8.02
C ILE A 149 -1.17 6.04 8.69
N ALA A 150 -1.74 5.46 9.74
CA ALA A 150 -2.69 6.17 10.59
C ALA A 150 -1.97 7.19 11.48
N GLU A 151 -2.67 8.27 11.85
CA GLU A 151 -2.14 9.33 12.72
C GLU A 151 -1.67 8.79 14.08
N ARG A 152 -2.45 7.87 14.68
CA ARG A 152 -2.18 7.35 16.03
C ARG A 152 -0.87 6.57 16.16
N VAL A 153 -0.40 5.94 15.08
CA VAL A 153 0.83 5.12 15.06
C VAL A 153 2.04 5.90 14.55
N ARG A 154 1.96 7.23 14.50
CA ARG A 154 3.06 8.08 14.02
C ARG A 154 4.24 7.98 14.97
N VAL A 155 5.44 7.93 14.41
CA VAL A 155 6.68 8.08 15.21
C VAL A 155 6.82 9.55 15.61
N THR A 156 7.04 9.79 16.89
CA THR A 156 7.28 11.11 17.48
C THR A 156 8.61 11.12 18.25
N ASP A 157 8.98 12.28 18.80
CA ASP A 157 10.15 12.40 19.66
C ASP A 157 10.02 11.60 20.98
N SER A 158 8.80 11.22 21.38
CA SER A 158 8.55 10.39 22.55
C SER A 158 8.57 8.89 22.26
N THR A 159 8.58 8.49 20.98
CA THR A 159 8.61 7.08 20.58
C THR A 159 9.89 6.40 21.07
N LYS A 160 9.74 5.32 21.84
CA LYS A 160 10.88 4.56 22.38
C LYS A 160 11.38 3.49 21.42
N GLN A 161 10.44 2.81 20.77
CA GLN A 161 10.69 1.72 19.85
C GLN A 161 9.84 1.89 18.60
N VAL A 162 10.42 1.59 17.44
CA VAL A 162 9.75 1.70 16.15
C VAL A 162 9.54 0.30 15.59
N LEU A 163 8.31 0.00 15.21
CA LEU A 163 8.00 -1.13 14.36
C LEU A 163 8.24 -0.74 12.90
N ARG A 164 9.26 -1.33 12.28
CA ARG A 164 9.49 -1.25 10.85
C ARG A 164 8.85 -2.45 10.17
N LEU A 165 7.92 -2.17 9.26
CA LEU A 165 7.29 -3.17 8.39
C LEU A 165 7.76 -2.95 6.96
N GLU A 166 8.12 -4.04 6.27
CA GLU A 166 8.52 -4.01 4.86
C GLU A 166 7.87 -5.13 4.07
N PHE A 167 7.29 -4.79 2.93
CA PHE A 167 6.63 -5.73 2.04
C PHE A 167 7.53 -6.01 0.83
N GLU A 168 7.96 -7.25 0.70
CA GLU A 168 8.73 -7.77 -0.43
C GLU A 168 7.84 -8.69 -1.27
N ARG A 169 7.86 -8.50 -2.58
CA ARG A 169 7.14 -9.40 -3.50
C ARG A 169 7.95 -10.69 -3.65
N LEU A 170 7.27 -11.83 -3.54
CA LEU A 170 7.82 -13.16 -3.83
C LEU A 170 7.61 -13.55 -5.30
#